data_AF-A0A2V9RW34-F1
#
_entry.id   AF-A0A2V9RW34-F1
#
_cell.length_a   1.000
_cell.length_b   1.000
_cell.length_c   1.000
_cell.angle_alpha   90.00
_cell.angle_beta   90.00
_cell.angle_gamma   90.00
#
_symmetry.space_group_name_H-M   'P 1'
#
loop_
_entity.id
_entity.type
_entity.pdbx_description
1 polymer ?
#
loop_
_entity_poly.entity_id
_entity_poly.type
_entity_poly.pdbx_seq_one_letter_code
_entity_poly.pdbx_strand_id
1 'polypeptide(L)' 'MDLNYISERVSNMRLEISELRNLNAKYWAHNEHAPVEKSAYQNRKLRLSQIKQELELMLKHCG' A
#
# COMPACT_ATOMS: atom_id res chain seq x y z
N MET A 1 -0.12 14.64 -16.96
CA MET A 1 -1.12 13.88 -16.16
C MET A 1 -2.06 14.90 -15.54
N ASP A 2 -3.37 14.70 -15.57
CA ASP A 2 -4.34 15.67 -15.02
C ASP A 2 -4.16 15.78 -13.49
N LEU A 3 -4.12 17.02 -12.95
CA LEU A 3 -4.03 17.30 -11.53
C LEU A 3 -5.19 16.68 -10.73
N ASN A 4 -6.39 16.63 -11.32
CA ASN A 4 -7.54 15.98 -10.68
C ASN A 4 -7.32 14.47 -10.56
N TYR A 5 -6.81 13.83 -11.61
CA TYR A 5 -6.45 12.41 -11.61
C TYR A 5 -5.32 12.11 -10.60
N ILE A 6 -4.31 12.97 -10.52
CA ILE A 6 -3.21 12.83 -9.54
C ILE A 6 -3.76 12.91 -8.11
N SER A 7 -4.59 13.91 -7.82
CA SER A 7 -5.17 14.13 -6.50
C SER A 7 -6.05 12.96 -6.06
N GLU A 8 -6.92 12.48 -6.96
CA GLU A 8 -7.75 11.31 -6.72
C GLU A 8 -6.90 10.07 -6.46
N ARG A 9 -5.88 9.84 -7.31
CA ARG A 9 -5.01 8.68 -7.17
C ARG A 9 -4.21 8.70 -5.87
N VAL A 10 -3.67 9.85 -5.46
CA VAL A 10 -2.98 10.03 -4.18
C VAL A 10 -3.94 9.79 -3.01
N SER A 11 -5.19 10.24 -3.10
CA SER A 11 -6.21 9.99 -2.07
C SER A 11 -6.51 8.50 -1.93
N ASN A 12 -6.69 7.79 -3.04
CA ASN A 12 -6.90 6.35 -3.06
C ASN A 12 -5.69 5.59 -2.49
N MET A 13 -4.46 5.98 -2.85
CA MET A 13 -3.24 5.39 -2.28
C MET A 13 -3.14 5.59 -0.76
N ARG A 14 -3.57 6.74 -0.22
CA ARG A 14 -3.59 6.97 1.23
C ARG A 14 -4.58 6.05 1.94
N LEU A 15 -5.77 5.85 1.38
CA LEU A 15 -6.76 4.91 1.90
C LEU A 15 -6.20 3.50 1.90
N GLU A 16 -5.63 3.06 0.77
CA GLU A 16 -5.04 1.74 0.63
C GLU A 16 -3.89 1.50 1.63
N ILE A 17 -2.99 2.48 1.83
CA ILE A 17 -1.94 2.39 2.85
C ILE A 17 -2.53 2.21 4.26
N SER A 18 -3.60 2.94 4.58
CA SER A 18 -4.27 2.84 5.87
C SER A 18 -4.84 1.44 6.11
N GLU A 19 -5.51 0.88 5.11
CA GLU A 19 -6.06 -0.48 5.15
C GLU A 19 -4.96 -1.53 5.29
N LEU A 20 -3.91 -1.45 4.48
CA LEU A 20 -2.76 -2.37 4.53
C LEU A 20 -2.07 -2.34 5.89
N ARG A 21 -1.93 -1.15 6.51
CA ARG A 21 -1.39 -1.00 7.86
C ARG A 21 -2.32 -1.62 8.91
N ASN A 22 -3.63 -1.40 8.82
CA ASN A 22 -4.60 -2.02 9.72
C ASN A 22 -4.54 -3.55 9.67
N LEU A 23 -4.53 -4.11 8.45
CA LEU A 23 -4.39 -5.55 8.26
C LEU A 23 -3.05 -6.05 8.81
N ASN A 24 -1.95 -5.33 8.59
CA ASN A 24 -0.63 -5.71 9.11
C ASN A 24 -0.60 -5.67 10.65
N ALA A 25 -1.26 -4.70 11.28
CA ALA A 25 -1.40 -4.65 12.73
C ALA A 25 -2.19 -5.87 13.27
N LYS A 26 -3.29 -6.25 12.60
CA LYS A 26 -4.07 -7.46 12.94
C LYS A 26 -3.25 -8.74 12.78
N TYR A 27 -2.42 -8.81 11.74
CA TYR A 27 -1.49 -9.91 11.55
C TYR A 27 -0.52 -9.98 12.74
N TRP A 28 0.14 -8.88 13.11
CA TRP A 28 1.09 -8.86 14.23
C TRP A 28 0.47 -9.00 15.63
N ALA A 29 -0.86 -8.92 15.76
CA ALA A 29 -1.54 -9.14 17.04
C ALA A 29 -1.51 -10.61 17.51
N HIS A 30 -1.16 -11.53 16.62
CA HIS A 30 -1.02 -12.96 16.93
C HIS A 30 0.44 -13.39 16.71
N ASN A 31 0.93 -14.37 17.49
CA ASN A 31 2.31 -14.86 17.37
C ASN A 31 2.46 -16.02 16.38
N GLU A 32 1.38 -16.75 16.11
CA GLU A 32 1.34 -17.87 15.17
C GLU A 32 0.52 -17.49 13.93
N HIS A 33 1.04 -17.88 12.76
CA HIS A 33 0.41 -17.58 11.47
C HIS A 33 0.41 -18.81 10.59
N ALA A 34 -0.78 -19.13 10.07
CA ALA A 34 -0.92 -20.11 9.01
C ALA A 34 -0.14 -19.67 7.75
N PRO A 35 0.29 -20.62 6.91
CA PRO A 35 1.01 -20.30 5.67
C PRO A 35 0.29 -19.26 4.79
N VAL A 36 -1.05 -19.34 4.71
CA VAL A 36 -1.87 -18.38 3.96
C VAL A 36 -1.75 -16.95 4.50
N GLU A 37 -1.66 -16.77 5.82
CA GLU A 37 -1.53 -15.46 6.45
C GLU A 37 -0.14 -14.87 6.20
N LYS A 38 0.90 -15.71 6.20
CA LYS A 38 2.27 -15.32 5.85
C LYS A 38 2.35 -14.85 4.39
N SER A 39 1.73 -15.59 3.46
CA SER A 39 1.64 -15.18 2.04
C SER A 39 0.84 -13.88 1.89
N ALA A 40 -0.28 -13.74 2.59
CA ALA A 40 -1.06 -12.50 2.60
C ALA A 40 -0.25 -11.31 3.15
N TYR A 41 0.58 -11.52 4.17
CA TYR A 41 1.50 -10.49 4.70
C TYR A 41 2.57 -10.10 3.67
N GLN A 42 3.19 -11.07 3.00
CA GLN A 42 4.16 -10.80 1.94
C GLN A 42 3.54 -9.99 0.78
N ASN A 43 2.32 -10.35 0.35
CA ASN A 43 1.59 -9.60 -0.67
C ASN A 43 1.30 -8.15 -0.24
N ARG A 44 0.89 -7.93 1.02
CA ARG A 44 0.69 -6.57 1.56
C ARG A 44 1.99 -5.77 1.60
N LYS A 45 3.11 -6.38 1.99
CA LYS A 45 4.44 -5.74 1.93
C LYS A 45 4.83 -5.37 0.51
N LEU A 46 4.62 -6.27 -0.45
CA LEU A 46 4.87 -6.01 -1.86
C LEU A 46 4.02 -4.83 -2.35
N ARG A 47 2.74 -4.80 -2.01
CA ARG A 47 1.83 -3.72 -2.42
C ARG A 47 2.26 -2.36 -1.85
N LEU A 48 2.68 -2.29 -0.58
CA LEU A 48 3.24 -1.07 0.00
C LEU A 48 4.48 -0.58 -0.78
N SER A 49 5.34 -1.49 -1.23
CA SER A 49 6.50 -1.15 -2.06
C SER A 49 6.08 -0.61 -3.44
N GLN A 50 5.06 -1.20 -4.06
CA GLN A 50 4.54 -0.73 -5.34
C GLN A 50 3.89 0.65 -5.24
N ILE A 51 3.13 0.92 -4.17
CA ILE A 51 2.57 2.25 -3.90
C ILE A 51 3.68 3.29 -3.78
N LYS A 52 4.78 2.96 -3.11
CA LYS A 52 5.95 3.85 -3.02
C LYS A 52 6.55 4.14 -4.41
N GLN A 53 6.74 3.11 -5.23
CA GLN A 53 7.26 3.27 -6.60
C GLN A 53 6.32 4.11 -7.47
N GLU A 54 5.02 3.89 -7.33
CA GLU A 54 4.00 4.67 -8.04
C GLU A 54 4.05 6.15 -7.66
N LEU A 55 4.14 6.46 -6.36
CA LEU A 55 4.32 7.83 -5.87
C LEU A 55 5.60 8.47 -6.42
N GLU A 56 6.73 7.74 -6.41
CA GLU A 56 7.99 8.24 -6.97
C GLU A 56 7.89 8.53 -8.47
N LEU A 57 7.21 7.67 -9.23
CA LEU A 57 6.96 7.88 -10.66
C LEU A 57 6.08 9.10 -10.89
N MET A 58 4.98 9.23 -10.14
CA MET A 58 4.09 10.39 -10.24
C MET A 58 4.85 11.69 -9.94
N LEU A 59 5.68 11.73 -8.90
CA LEU A 59 6.51 12.90 -8.57
C LEU A 59 7.50 13.26 -9.70
N LYS A 60 8.11 12.26 -10.34
CA LYS A 60 9.02 12.48 -11.47
C LYS A 60 8.34 13.00 -12.74
N HIS A 61 7.06 12.68 -12.92
CA HIS A 61 6.31 13.02 -14.14
C HIS A 61 5.36 14.21 -13.97
N CYS A 62 5.24 14.76 -12.76
CA CYS A 62 4.40 15.92 -12.44
C CYS A 62 5.20 17.12 -11.93
N GLY A 63 6.53 16.99 -11.80
CA GLY A 63 7.46 18.06 -11.44
C GLY A 63 8.08 18.74 -12.64
#